data_AF-A0ABD1NF87-F1
#
_entry.id   AF-A0ABD1NF87-F1
#
_cell.length_a   1.000
_cell.length_b   1.000
_cell.length_c   1.000
_cell.angle_alpha   90.00
_cell.angle_beta   90.00
_cell.angle_gamma   90.00
#
_symmetry.space_group_name_H-M   'P 1'
#
loop_
_entity.id
_entity.type
_entity.pdbx_description
1 polymer ?
#
loop_
_entity_poly.entity_id
_entity_poly.type
_entity_poly.pdbx_seq_one_letter_code
_entity_poly.pdbx_strand_id
1 'polypeptide(L)'
;MGLGWVANQECRRWRRTSCIWASTFVCCMCLVFLIPTIPHSPNHHQFVDMRNLLGVPNTLNVVTNFPFLVVGVLGLVFALQGGLFNISSRGEVWAWALFYAGIASVAFGSAYYHLKPNDHRVLWDTLPMMVAFSSLFSSLVLERIGQRIGLCCMFALIVASFLCVVYERIYNDIRFCMMFELTLPLAIPVIAVMYRSKYTHSRYWFLSTGVNHQPKSIYQFLKPKKGIRRA
;
A
#
# COMPACT_ATOMS: atom_id res chain seq x y z
N MET A 1 18.51 10.40 -36.34
CA MET A 1 19.31 9.59 -35.39
C MET A 1 18.84 9.65 -33.92
N GLY A 2 18.01 10.58 -33.44
CA GLY A 2 17.69 10.71 -32.00
C GLY A 2 16.66 9.73 -31.38
N LEU A 3 15.70 9.21 -32.16
CA LEU A 3 14.62 8.36 -31.64
C LEU A 3 15.10 6.99 -31.12
N GLY A 4 16.07 6.37 -31.81
CA GLY A 4 16.63 5.07 -31.40
C GLY A 4 17.45 5.14 -30.11
N TRP A 5 18.17 6.24 -29.88
CA TRP A 5 18.98 6.43 -28.67
C TRP A 5 18.11 6.63 -27.40
N VAL A 6 17.03 7.41 -27.52
CA VAL A 6 16.09 7.63 -26.40
C VAL A 6 15.33 6.34 -26.06
N ALA A 7 14.84 5.60 -27.07
CA ALA A 7 14.16 4.32 -26.86
C ALA A 7 15.09 3.27 -26.21
N ASN A 8 16.37 3.25 -26.61
CA ASN A 8 17.36 2.34 -26.04
C ASN A 8 17.71 2.71 -24.58
N GLN A 9 17.75 4.00 -24.23
CA GLN A 9 17.95 4.45 -22.84
C GLN A 9 16.76 4.12 -21.93
N GLU A 10 15.52 4.29 -22.40
CA GLU A 10 14.31 3.89 -21.68
C GLU A 10 14.27 2.37 -21.44
N CYS A 11 14.58 1.57 -22.48
CA CYS A 11 14.62 0.12 -22.40
C CYS A 11 15.72 -0.38 -21.43
N ARG A 12 16.92 0.24 -21.48
CA ARG A 12 18.03 -0.09 -20.57
C ARG A 12 17.74 0.31 -19.13
N ARG A 13 17.09 1.47 -18.90
CA ARG A 13 16.61 1.89 -17.57
C ARG A 13 15.57 0.91 -17.04
N TRP A 14 14.58 0.54 -17.85
CA TRP A 14 13.55 -0.44 -17.48
C TRP A 14 14.16 -1.78 -17.09
N ARG A 15 15.04 -2.34 -17.94
CA ARG A 15 15.72 -3.62 -17.68
C ARG A 15 16.52 -3.58 -16.38
N ARG A 16 17.28 -2.51 -16.14
CA ARG A 16 18.05 -2.31 -14.89
C ARG A 16 17.13 -2.21 -13.67
N THR A 17 16.04 -1.46 -13.75
CA THR A 17 15.11 -1.34 -12.62
C THR A 17 14.36 -2.64 -12.34
N SER A 18 13.95 -3.38 -13.37
CA SER A 18 13.34 -4.69 -13.21
C SER A 18 14.30 -5.70 -12.59
N CYS A 19 15.58 -5.66 -12.95
CA CYS A 19 16.60 -6.48 -12.29
C CYS A 19 16.79 -6.11 -10.81
N ILE A 20 16.74 -4.81 -10.46
CA ILE A 20 16.82 -4.38 -9.05
C ILE A 20 15.62 -4.93 -8.28
N TRP A 21 14.39 -4.73 -8.77
CA TRP A 21 13.18 -5.23 -8.10
C TRP A 21 13.17 -6.76 -7.99
N ALA A 22 13.55 -7.47 -9.05
CA ALA A 22 13.66 -8.93 -9.02
C ALA A 22 14.73 -9.39 -8.03
N SER A 23 15.90 -8.74 -8.01
CA SER A 23 16.97 -9.06 -7.06
C SER A 23 16.56 -8.77 -5.62
N THR A 24 15.87 -7.66 -5.35
CA THR A 24 15.31 -7.36 -4.02
C THR A 24 14.30 -8.41 -3.61
N PHE A 25 13.37 -8.78 -4.49
CA PHE A 25 12.39 -9.83 -4.21
C PHE A 25 13.05 -11.18 -3.90
N VAL A 26 14.01 -11.61 -4.72
CA VAL A 26 14.75 -12.86 -4.51
C VAL A 26 15.54 -12.80 -3.20
N CYS A 27 16.21 -11.68 -2.91
CA CYS A 27 16.93 -11.49 -1.66
C CYS A 27 16.00 -11.58 -0.45
N CYS A 28 14.84 -10.91 -0.49
CA CYS A 28 13.79 -11.03 0.52
C CYS A 28 13.35 -12.49 0.70
N MET A 29 13.04 -13.21 -0.39
CA MET A 29 12.65 -14.62 -0.30
C MET A 29 13.76 -15.49 0.30
N CYS A 30 15.01 -15.31 -0.10
CA CYS A 30 16.14 -16.03 0.50
C CYS A 30 16.24 -15.76 2.01
N LEU A 31 16.05 -14.51 2.44
CA LEU A 31 16.06 -14.16 3.86
C LEU A 31 14.94 -14.88 4.63
N VAL A 32 13.73 -15.04 4.07
CA VAL A 32 12.65 -15.83 4.69
C VAL A 32 13.13 -17.25 5.03
N PHE A 33 13.81 -17.90 4.09
CA PHE A 33 14.26 -19.28 4.24
C PHE A 33 15.43 -19.42 5.23
N LEU A 34 16.20 -18.35 5.47
CA LEU A 34 17.30 -18.33 6.43
C LEU A 34 16.84 -18.08 7.87
N ILE A 35 15.70 -17.41 8.05
CA ILE A 35 15.12 -17.13 9.37
C ILE A 35 14.31 -18.35 9.83
N PRO A 36 14.44 -18.83 11.08
CA PRO A 36 13.61 -19.93 11.58
C PRO A 36 12.12 -19.55 11.61
N THR A 37 11.22 -20.53 11.57
CA THR A 37 9.75 -20.31 11.64
C THR A 37 9.39 -19.44 12.83
N ILE A 38 8.54 -18.43 12.63
CA ILE A 38 8.12 -17.51 13.70
C ILE A 38 6.66 -17.83 14.03
N PRO A 39 6.39 -18.62 15.09
CA PRO A 39 5.03 -18.89 15.52
C PRO A 39 4.42 -17.68 16.23
N HIS A 40 3.09 -17.65 16.34
CA HIS A 40 2.44 -16.71 17.25
C HIS A 40 2.99 -16.91 18.68
N SER A 41 3.42 -15.82 19.30
CA SER A 41 3.84 -15.83 20.71
C SER A 41 2.60 -15.98 21.60
N PRO A 42 2.64 -16.78 22.68
CA PRO A 42 1.53 -16.89 23.63
C PRO A 42 1.11 -15.54 24.23
N ASN A 43 2.04 -14.59 24.32
CA ASN A 43 1.80 -13.26 24.86
C ASN A 43 1.49 -12.21 23.78
N HIS A 44 1.36 -12.60 22.51
CA HIS A 44 1.13 -11.67 21.40
C HIS A 44 -0.15 -10.84 21.56
N HIS A 45 -1.13 -11.36 22.29
CA HIS A 45 -2.41 -10.73 22.54
C HIS A 45 -2.47 -9.88 23.83
N GLN A 46 -1.38 -9.81 24.59
CA GLN A 46 -1.34 -9.02 25.82
C GLN A 46 -1.04 -7.56 25.48
N PHE A 47 -2.10 -6.75 25.44
CA PHE A 47 -1.96 -5.31 25.22
C PHE A 47 -1.54 -4.60 26.51
N VAL A 48 -0.79 -3.51 26.33
CA VAL A 48 -0.44 -2.59 27.43
C VAL A 48 -1.69 -1.85 27.92
N ASP A 49 -2.61 -1.52 27.01
CA ASP A 49 -3.93 -0.98 27.39
C ASP A 49 -4.86 -2.11 27.80
N MET A 50 -5.18 -2.15 29.10
CA MET A 50 -6.15 -3.09 29.69
C MET A 50 -7.40 -2.35 30.22
N ARG A 51 -7.58 -1.08 29.83
CA ARG A 51 -8.72 -0.27 30.30
C ARG A 51 -10.02 -0.83 29.72
N ASN A 52 -11.06 -0.79 30.54
CA ASN A 52 -12.43 -1.12 30.14
C ASN A 52 -13.33 0.08 30.45
N LEU A 53 -13.47 0.98 29.48
CA LEU A 53 -14.36 2.13 29.55
C LEU A 53 -15.67 1.79 28.85
N LEU A 54 -16.81 2.08 29.49
CA LEU A 54 -18.15 1.88 28.91
C LEU A 54 -18.44 0.45 28.43
N GLY A 55 -17.78 -0.56 29.01
CA GLY A 55 -17.95 -1.98 28.64
C GLY A 55 -17.13 -2.42 27.42
N VAL A 56 -16.25 -1.55 26.89
CA VAL A 56 -15.35 -1.86 25.77
C VAL A 56 -13.96 -2.21 26.31
N PRO A 57 -13.49 -3.48 26.23
CA PRO A 57 -12.14 -3.85 26.63
C PRO A 57 -11.09 -3.25 25.67
N ASN A 58 -9.87 -3.00 26.17
CA ASN A 58 -8.77 -2.40 25.41
C ASN A 58 -9.21 -1.10 24.71
N THR A 59 -9.96 -0.27 25.43
CA THR A 59 -10.75 0.83 24.84
C THR A 59 -9.91 1.74 23.95
N LEU A 60 -8.70 2.10 24.38
CA LEU A 60 -7.88 3.04 23.62
C LEU A 60 -7.47 2.42 22.28
N ASN A 61 -7.11 1.14 22.25
CA ASN A 61 -6.79 0.43 21.00
C ASN A 61 -7.99 0.40 20.04
N VAL A 62 -9.21 0.21 20.55
CA VAL A 62 -10.42 0.21 19.73
C VAL A 62 -10.74 1.63 19.21
N VAL A 63 -10.67 2.65 20.07
CA VAL A 63 -11.03 4.03 19.71
C VAL A 63 -10.03 4.64 18.74
N THR A 64 -8.73 4.32 18.85
CA THR A 64 -7.70 4.80 17.91
C THR A 64 -7.88 4.28 16.49
N ASN A 65 -8.78 3.32 16.26
CA ASN A 65 -9.14 2.86 14.92
C ASN A 65 -10.16 3.74 14.20
N PHE A 66 -10.91 4.57 14.93
CA PHE A 66 -11.95 5.43 14.36
C PHE A 66 -11.43 6.42 13.29
N PRO A 67 -10.26 7.07 13.45
CA PRO A 67 -9.70 7.91 12.39
C PRO A 67 -9.48 7.19 11.06
N PHE A 68 -9.07 5.91 11.09
CA PHE A 68 -8.93 5.11 9.86
C PHE A 68 -10.28 4.91 9.16
N LEU A 69 -11.35 4.67 9.93
CA LEU A 69 -12.70 4.56 9.36
C LEU A 69 -13.12 5.86 8.66
N VAL A 70 -12.91 7.01 9.31
CA VAL A 70 -13.26 8.32 8.75
C VAL A 70 -12.49 8.58 7.45
N VAL A 71 -11.18 8.39 7.47
CA VAL A 71 -10.32 8.59 6.29
C VAL A 71 -10.67 7.60 5.16
N GLY A 72 -10.91 6.33 5.51
CA GLY A 72 -11.28 5.28 4.56
C GLY A 72 -12.61 5.56 3.87
N VAL A 73 -13.65 5.92 4.62
CA VAL A 73 -14.98 6.20 4.05
C VAL A 73 -14.95 7.46 3.18
N LEU A 74 -14.40 8.56 3.68
CA LEU A 74 -14.32 9.81 2.92
C LEU A 74 -13.49 9.63 1.64
N GLY A 75 -12.34 8.97 1.75
CA GLY A 75 -11.47 8.68 0.60
C GLY A 75 -12.15 7.78 -0.43
N LEU A 76 -12.90 6.77 0.01
CA LEU A 76 -13.65 5.87 -0.88
C LEU A 76 -14.74 6.64 -1.64
N VAL A 77 -15.51 7.46 -0.94
CA VAL A 77 -16.55 8.32 -1.55
C VAL A 77 -15.93 9.24 -2.61
N PHE A 78 -14.82 9.91 -2.27
CA PHE A 78 -14.14 10.80 -3.22
C PHE A 78 -13.52 10.06 -4.41
N ALA A 79 -12.97 8.87 -4.20
CA ALA A 79 -12.43 8.04 -5.27
C ALA A 79 -13.52 7.64 -6.28
N LEU A 80 -14.71 7.28 -5.81
CA LEU A 80 -15.82 6.84 -6.65
C LEU A 80 -16.57 8.00 -7.32
N GLN A 81 -16.67 9.16 -6.67
CA GLN A 81 -17.35 10.34 -7.22
C GLN A 81 -16.54 11.04 -8.34
N GLY A 82 -15.24 10.76 -8.47
CA GLY A 82 -14.42 11.21 -9.60
C GLY A 82 -14.17 12.73 -9.71
N GLY A 83 -14.61 13.52 -8.72
CA GLY A 83 -14.57 14.99 -8.79
C GLY A 83 -13.33 15.66 -8.19
N LEU A 84 -12.65 15.01 -7.23
CA LEU A 84 -11.56 15.65 -6.47
C LEU A 84 -10.16 15.33 -7.02
N PHE A 85 -9.98 14.09 -7.46
CA PHE A 85 -8.76 13.65 -8.12
C PHE A 85 -9.08 13.61 -9.61
N ASN A 86 -8.35 14.38 -10.41
CA ASN A 86 -8.44 14.37 -11.89
C ASN A 86 -7.86 13.05 -12.43
N ILE A 87 -8.47 11.93 -12.03
CA ILE A 87 -8.04 10.58 -12.27
C ILE A 87 -8.27 10.28 -13.74
N SER A 88 -7.17 10.07 -14.45
CA SER A 88 -7.22 9.93 -15.90
C SER A 88 -7.71 8.54 -16.35
N SER A 89 -7.72 7.52 -15.47
CA SER A 89 -8.00 6.14 -15.86
C SER A 89 -8.91 5.38 -14.88
N ARG A 90 -9.77 4.50 -15.40
CA ARG A 90 -10.61 3.61 -14.57
C ARG A 90 -9.79 2.73 -13.62
N GLY A 91 -8.58 2.32 -14.04
CA GLY A 91 -7.70 1.50 -13.21
C GLY A 91 -7.20 2.24 -11.96
N GLU A 92 -6.89 3.53 -12.08
CA GLU A 92 -6.52 4.37 -10.94
C GLU A 92 -7.68 4.51 -9.95
N VAL A 93 -8.92 4.66 -10.43
CA VAL A 93 -10.12 4.69 -9.56
C VAL A 93 -10.23 3.40 -8.74
N TRP A 94 -10.10 2.23 -9.39
CA TRP A 94 -10.18 0.95 -8.69
C TRP A 94 -9.07 0.77 -7.65
N ALA A 95 -7.84 1.16 -7.96
CA ALA A 95 -6.75 1.07 -7.00
C ALA A 95 -6.96 2.00 -5.78
N TRP A 96 -7.39 3.25 -6.02
CA TRP A 96 -7.71 4.15 -4.91
C TRP A 96 -8.92 3.68 -4.10
N ALA A 97 -9.98 3.20 -4.76
CA ALA A 97 -11.16 2.66 -4.10
C ALA A 97 -10.80 1.45 -3.22
N LEU A 98 -10.02 0.50 -3.74
CA LEU A 98 -9.56 -0.66 -2.96
C LEU A 98 -8.64 -0.27 -1.81
N PHE A 99 -7.79 0.76 -1.98
CA PHE A 99 -6.96 1.27 -0.89
C PHE A 99 -7.84 1.81 0.25
N TYR A 100 -8.76 2.72 -0.06
CA TYR A 100 -9.62 3.32 0.96
C TYR A 100 -10.61 2.34 1.57
N ALA A 101 -11.13 1.39 0.78
CA ALA A 101 -11.92 0.28 1.29
C ALA A 101 -11.09 -0.62 2.24
N GLY A 102 -9.82 -0.86 1.90
CA GLY A 102 -8.86 -1.54 2.77
C GLY A 102 -8.66 -0.80 4.09
N ILE A 103 -8.40 0.51 4.06
CA ILE A 103 -8.25 1.36 5.26
C ILE A 103 -9.52 1.35 6.14
N ALA A 104 -10.71 1.45 5.55
CA ALA A 104 -11.96 1.32 6.30
C ALA A 104 -12.10 -0.08 6.91
N SER A 105 -11.70 -1.12 6.18
CA SER A 105 -11.72 -2.51 6.64
C SER A 105 -10.71 -2.77 7.77
N VAL A 106 -9.55 -2.11 7.78
CA VAL A 106 -8.59 -2.13 8.89
C VAL A 106 -9.26 -1.63 10.17
N ALA A 107 -10.03 -0.54 10.11
CA ALA A 107 -10.70 -0.01 11.30
C ALA A 107 -11.65 -1.05 11.93
N PHE A 108 -12.43 -1.77 11.11
CA PHE A 108 -13.31 -2.83 11.58
C PHE A 108 -12.55 -4.08 12.04
N GLY A 109 -11.54 -4.50 11.28
CA GLY A 109 -10.71 -5.66 11.56
C GLY A 109 -9.94 -5.53 12.87
N SER A 110 -9.27 -4.39 13.03
CA SER A 110 -8.53 -4.03 14.23
C SER A 110 -9.45 -3.91 15.44
N ALA A 111 -10.60 -3.24 15.32
CA ALA A 111 -11.59 -3.20 16.40
C ALA A 111 -12.09 -4.60 16.79
N TYR A 112 -12.40 -5.45 15.80
CA TYR A 112 -12.85 -6.83 16.03
C TYR A 112 -11.80 -7.70 16.74
N TYR A 113 -10.52 -7.48 16.42
CA TYR A 113 -9.39 -8.12 17.09
C TYR A 113 -9.21 -7.59 18.51
N HIS A 114 -9.14 -6.27 18.71
CA HIS A 114 -8.90 -5.67 20.03
C HIS A 114 -10.03 -5.88 21.03
N LEU A 115 -11.28 -6.02 20.57
CA LEU A 115 -12.43 -6.34 21.43
C LEU A 115 -12.29 -7.73 22.08
N LYS A 116 -11.73 -8.70 21.36
CA LYS A 116 -11.52 -10.06 21.89
C LYS A 116 -10.29 -10.67 21.21
N PRO A 117 -9.09 -10.45 21.75
CA PRO A 117 -7.85 -10.84 21.08
C PRO A 117 -7.75 -12.37 20.92
N ASN A 118 -7.43 -12.83 19.72
CA ASN A 118 -7.27 -14.24 19.34
C ASN A 118 -6.54 -14.34 17.99
N ASP A 119 -5.75 -15.39 17.77
CA ASP A 119 -5.11 -15.77 16.50
C ASP A 119 -6.10 -15.84 15.32
N HIS A 120 -7.35 -16.21 15.58
CA HIS A 120 -8.39 -16.20 14.54
C HIS A 120 -8.85 -14.80 14.12
N ARG A 121 -8.60 -13.80 14.96
CA ARG A 121 -9.11 -12.44 14.80
C ARG A 121 -8.03 -11.49 14.30
N VAL A 122 -6.77 -11.75 14.63
CA VAL A 122 -5.63 -10.96 14.14
C VAL A 122 -5.58 -10.95 12.61
N LEU A 123 -5.93 -12.05 11.94
CA LEU A 123 -5.99 -12.13 10.48
C LEU A 123 -6.95 -11.12 9.85
N TRP A 124 -8.01 -10.73 10.58
CA TRP A 124 -8.97 -9.72 10.13
C TRP A 124 -8.42 -8.29 10.25
N ASP A 125 -7.33 -8.09 11.00
CA ASP A 125 -6.60 -6.83 11.07
C ASP A 125 -5.47 -6.79 10.01
N THR A 126 -4.71 -7.89 9.91
CA THR A 126 -3.59 -8.07 8.98
C THR A 126 -4.03 -8.04 7.52
N LEU A 127 -5.05 -8.82 7.13
CA LEU A 127 -5.44 -8.95 5.72
C LEU A 127 -5.89 -7.61 5.11
N PRO A 128 -6.80 -6.82 5.73
CA PRO A 128 -7.14 -5.50 5.21
C PRO A 128 -5.96 -4.56 5.04
N MET A 129 -4.98 -4.61 5.96
CA MET A 129 -3.78 -3.79 5.90
C MET A 129 -2.92 -4.17 4.69
N MET A 130 -2.69 -5.47 4.48
CA MET A 130 -1.96 -5.98 3.31
C MET A 130 -2.65 -5.61 1.99
N VAL A 131 -3.98 -5.69 1.93
CA VAL A 131 -4.76 -5.27 0.75
C VAL A 131 -4.61 -3.77 0.50
N ALA A 132 -4.65 -2.94 1.56
CA ALA A 132 -4.44 -1.51 1.44
C ALA A 132 -3.04 -1.18 0.87
N PHE A 133 -1.98 -1.77 1.44
CA PHE A 133 -0.62 -1.57 0.92
C PHE A 133 -0.46 -2.04 -0.52
N SER A 134 -1.04 -3.21 -0.86
CA SER A 134 -1.02 -3.75 -2.22
C SER A 134 -1.63 -2.79 -3.22
N SER A 135 -2.78 -2.22 -2.87
CA SER A 135 -3.50 -1.29 -3.71
C SER A 135 -2.79 0.06 -3.83
N LEU A 136 -2.22 0.57 -2.74
CA LEU A 136 -1.44 1.81 -2.73
C LEU A 136 -0.16 1.70 -3.56
N PHE A 137 0.58 0.60 -3.41
CA PHE A 137 1.77 0.34 -4.23
C PHE A 137 1.38 0.24 -5.71
N SER A 138 0.30 -0.48 -6.00
CA SER A 138 -0.18 -0.66 -7.37
C SER A 138 -0.69 0.63 -8.00
N SER A 139 -1.29 1.54 -7.23
CA SER A 139 -1.69 2.87 -7.73
C SER A 139 -0.49 3.67 -8.21
N LEU A 140 0.65 3.58 -7.52
CA LEU A 140 1.90 4.21 -7.95
C LEU A 140 2.48 3.55 -9.21
N VAL A 141 2.38 2.22 -9.33
CA VAL A 141 2.80 1.49 -10.54
C VAL A 141 1.92 1.85 -11.73
N LEU A 142 0.59 1.91 -11.54
CA LEU A 142 -0.39 2.37 -12.54
C LEU A 142 -0.04 3.77 -13.05
N GLU A 143 0.20 4.67 -12.10
CA GLU A 143 0.52 6.06 -12.38
C GLU A 143 1.86 6.16 -13.12
N ARG A 144 2.91 5.48 -12.68
CA ARG A 144 4.29 5.75 -13.14
C ARG A 144 4.75 4.87 -14.30
N ILE A 145 4.29 3.63 -14.36
CA ILE A 145 4.77 2.62 -15.31
C ILE A 145 3.69 2.37 -16.38
N GLY A 146 2.45 2.11 -15.97
CA GLY A 146 1.35 1.92 -16.91
C GLY A 146 0.17 1.13 -16.34
N GLN A 147 -0.99 1.31 -16.97
CA GLN A 147 -2.25 0.77 -16.48
C GLN A 147 -2.29 -0.76 -16.43
N ARG A 148 -1.81 -1.43 -17.49
CA ARG A 148 -1.84 -2.91 -17.55
C ARG A 148 -0.93 -3.52 -16.48
N ILE A 149 0.29 -3.01 -16.36
CA ILE A 149 1.29 -3.52 -15.39
C ILE A 149 0.80 -3.28 -13.96
N GLY A 150 0.27 -2.09 -13.67
CA GLY A 150 -0.22 -1.78 -12.33
C GLY A 150 -1.47 -2.60 -11.94
N LEU A 151 -2.40 -2.87 -12.86
CA LEU A 151 -3.56 -3.75 -12.56
C LEU A 151 -3.13 -5.21 -12.36
N CYS A 152 -2.20 -5.73 -13.19
CA CYS A 152 -1.63 -7.05 -12.98
C CYS A 152 -0.90 -7.14 -11.62
N CYS A 153 -0.14 -6.11 -11.27
CA CYS A 153 0.54 -6.01 -9.97
C CYS A 153 -0.47 -6.00 -8.81
N MET A 154 -1.57 -5.26 -8.95
CA MET A 154 -2.63 -5.19 -7.94
C MET A 154 -3.25 -6.56 -7.70
N PHE A 155 -3.66 -7.25 -8.76
CA PHE A 155 -4.25 -8.58 -8.65
C PHE A 155 -3.25 -9.58 -8.06
N ALA A 156 -2.00 -9.59 -8.53
CA ALA A 156 -0.97 -10.48 -8.03
C ALA A 156 -0.68 -10.27 -6.54
N LEU A 157 -0.58 -9.01 -6.09
CA LEU A 157 -0.31 -8.68 -4.68
C LEU A 157 -1.49 -9.01 -3.76
N ILE A 158 -2.73 -8.80 -4.22
CA ILE A 158 -3.92 -9.20 -3.46
C ILE A 158 -3.98 -10.73 -3.33
N VAL A 159 -3.76 -11.47 -4.42
CA VAL A 159 -3.70 -12.94 -4.34
C VAL A 159 -2.58 -13.37 -3.40
N ALA A 160 -1.40 -12.74 -3.48
CA ALA A 160 -0.29 -13.00 -2.58
C ALA A 160 -0.66 -12.72 -1.11
N SER A 161 -1.40 -11.65 -0.80
CA SER A 161 -1.83 -11.37 0.58
C SER A 161 -2.76 -12.45 1.12
N PHE A 162 -3.71 -12.93 0.32
CA PHE A 162 -4.55 -14.06 0.71
C PHE A 162 -3.73 -15.34 0.93
N LEU A 163 -2.79 -15.65 0.04
CA LEU A 163 -1.92 -16.82 0.18
C LEU A 163 -1.04 -16.75 1.43
N CYS A 164 -0.51 -15.58 1.76
CA CYS A 164 0.29 -15.38 2.99
C CYS A 164 -0.55 -15.65 4.24
N VAL A 165 -1.77 -15.10 4.30
CA VAL A 165 -2.68 -15.31 5.45
C VAL A 165 -3.14 -16.77 5.56
N VAL A 166 -3.41 -17.44 4.43
CA VAL A 166 -3.73 -18.87 4.42
C VAL A 166 -2.53 -19.70 4.88
N TYR A 167 -1.32 -19.35 4.44
CA TYR A 167 -0.10 -20.02 4.88
C TYR A 167 0.11 -19.85 6.39
N GLU A 168 0.04 -18.62 6.90
CA GLU A 168 0.11 -18.32 8.33
C GLU A 168 -0.89 -19.17 9.11
N ARG A 169 -2.12 -19.27 8.60
CA ARG A 169 -3.20 -20.03 9.25
C ARG A 169 -2.94 -21.53 9.32
N ILE A 170 -2.35 -22.12 8.28
CA ILE A 170 -2.10 -23.56 8.20
C ILE A 170 -0.85 -23.95 8.99
N TYR A 171 0.21 -23.14 8.89
CA TYR A 171 1.54 -23.48 9.41
C TYR A 171 1.89 -22.78 10.72
N ASN A 172 1.00 -21.89 11.22
CA ASN A 172 1.26 -21.03 12.38
C ASN A 172 2.60 -20.30 12.22
N ASP A 173 2.80 -19.64 11.08
CA ASP A 173 4.06 -19.00 10.73
C ASP A 173 3.82 -17.65 10.05
N ILE A 174 4.14 -16.59 10.78
CA ILE A 174 3.81 -15.20 10.42
C ILE A 174 4.85 -14.54 9.50
N ARG A 175 5.97 -15.23 9.20
CA ARG A 175 7.10 -14.65 8.46
C ARG A 175 6.71 -14.00 7.13
N PHE A 176 5.86 -14.67 6.35
CA PHE A 176 5.46 -14.17 5.04
C PHE A 176 4.59 -12.92 5.15
N CYS A 177 3.65 -12.88 6.10
CA CYS A 177 2.83 -11.70 6.38
C CYS A 177 3.70 -10.54 6.88
N MET A 178 4.57 -10.77 7.85
CA MET A 178 5.52 -9.76 8.35
C MET A 178 6.39 -9.17 7.24
N MET A 179 6.92 -10.02 6.37
CA MET A 179 7.77 -9.55 5.27
C MET A 179 6.99 -8.76 4.22
N PHE A 180 5.75 -9.16 3.94
CA PHE A 180 4.87 -8.41 3.06
C PHE A 180 4.59 -7.01 3.62
N GLU A 181 4.23 -6.95 4.89
CA GLU A 181 3.94 -5.70 5.62
C GLU A 181 5.17 -4.81 5.79
N LEU A 182 6.38 -5.37 5.83
CA LEU A 182 7.60 -4.58 5.87
C LEU A 182 8.02 -4.11 4.46
N THR A 183 7.95 -4.99 3.47
CA THR A 183 8.54 -4.75 2.14
C THR A 183 7.73 -3.73 1.34
N LEU A 184 6.39 -3.82 1.34
CA LEU A 184 5.55 -2.93 0.53
C LEU A 184 5.63 -1.46 0.97
N PRO A 185 5.52 -1.13 2.27
CA PRO A 185 5.71 0.24 2.75
C PRO A 185 7.09 0.82 2.44
N LEU A 186 8.15 -0.01 2.43
CA LEU A 186 9.49 0.42 2.01
C LEU A 186 9.61 0.57 0.49
N ALA A 187 8.91 -0.25 -0.30
CA ALA A 187 8.92 -0.20 -1.75
C ALA A 187 8.19 1.04 -2.31
N ILE A 188 7.17 1.53 -1.61
CA ILE A 188 6.39 2.73 -1.96
C ILE A 188 7.27 3.98 -2.17
N PRO A 189 8.09 4.45 -1.20
CA PRO A 189 8.94 5.61 -1.38
C PRO A 189 10.02 5.36 -2.43
N VAL A 190 10.54 4.13 -2.55
CA VAL A 190 11.53 3.76 -3.57
C VAL A 190 10.96 3.96 -4.98
N ILE A 191 9.76 3.45 -5.28
CA ILE A 191 9.09 3.69 -6.56
C ILE A 191 8.83 5.18 -6.79
N ALA A 192 8.40 5.89 -5.75
CA ALA A 192 8.09 7.31 -5.85
C ALA A 192 9.30 8.17 -6.23
N VAL A 193 10.49 7.81 -5.72
CA VAL A 193 11.75 8.49 -6.03
C VAL A 193 12.30 8.04 -7.38
N MET A 194 12.28 6.74 -7.68
CA MET A 194 12.91 6.19 -8.89
C MET A 194 12.16 6.54 -10.18
N TYR A 195 10.83 6.58 -10.16
CA TYR A 195 10.02 6.80 -11.36
C TYR A 195 9.34 8.15 -11.35
N ARG A 196 9.34 8.85 -12.49
CA ARG A 196 8.69 10.16 -12.62
C ARG A 196 7.18 9.99 -12.64
N SER A 197 6.49 10.80 -11.85
CA SER A 197 5.02 10.85 -11.86
C SER A 197 4.50 11.46 -13.16
N LYS A 198 3.34 10.96 -13.62
CA LYS A 198 2.55 11.57 -14.71
C LYS A 198 1.96 12.93 -14.31
N TYR A 199 1.69 13.12 -13.02
CA TYR A 199 1.11 14.34 -12.47
C TYR A 199 2.20 15.31 -11.99
N THR A 200 1.97 16.59 -12.22
CA THR A 200 2.94 17.68 -11.98
C THR A 200 3.38 17.77 -10.52
N HIS A 201 2.56 17.32 -9.57
CA HIS A 201 2.73 17.55 -8.13
C HIS A 201 2.67 16.28 -7.24
N SER A 202 2.85 15.07 -7.80
CA SER A 202 2.92 13.83 -6.99
C SER A 202 4.09 13.78 -5.99
N ARG A 203 5.15 14.58 -6.20
CA ARG A 203 6.25 14.73 -5.23
C ARG A 203 5.83 15.44 -3.94
N TYR A 204 4.79 16.28 -3.99
CA TYR A 204 4.33 17.02 -2.80
C TYR A 204 3.65 16.13 -1.77
N TRP A 205 3.06 15.00 -2.18
CA TRP A 205 2.52 13.96 -1.28
C TRP A 205 3.57 13.39 -0.32
N PHE A 206 4.83 13.26 -0.78
CA PHE A 206 5.94 12.78 0.04
C PHE A 206 6.63 13.91 0.82
N LEU A 207 6.49 15.17 0.38
CA LEU A 207 6.99 16.34 1.11
C LEU A 207 6.06 16.72 2.27
N SER A 208 4.75 16.46 2.16
CA SER A 208 3.81 16.65 3.28
C SER A 208 4.04 15.67 4.44
N THR A 209 4.73 14.55 4.21
CA THR A 209 5.14 13.62 5.28
C THR A 209 6.44 14.02 5.98
N GLY A 210 7.04 15.16 5.61
CA GLY A 210 8.16 15.77 6.33
C GLY A 210 9.35 16.09 5.42
N VAL A 211 9.42 17.33 4.91
CA VAL A 211 10.62 18.17 4.72
C VAL A 211 10.10 19.56 4.31
N ASN A 212 10.18 20.52 5.23
CA ASN A 212 9.72 21.89 5.01
C ASN A 212 10.72 22.67 4.14
N HIS A 213 10.41 22.83 2.85
CA HIS A 213 10.85 24.01 2.10
C HIS A 213 9.78 24.37 1.05
N GLN A 214 8.96 25.38 1.37
CA GLN A 214 7.97 25.93 0.44
C GLN A 214 8.59 27.03 -0.43
N PRO A 215 8.39 27.00 -1.76
CA PRO A 215 8.23 28.21 -2.57
C PRO A 215 6.74 28.52 -2.74
N LYS A 216 6.40 29.79 -2.48
CA LYS A 216 5.05 30.37 -2.52
C LYS A 216 4.37 30.18 -3.90
N SER A 217 3.24 29.48 -3.93
CA SER A 217 2.18 29.60 -4.96
C SER A 217 1.04 28.61 -4.66
N ILE A 218 0.03 29.06 -3.91
CA ILE A 218 -1.05 28.22 -3.33
C ILE A 218 -2.22 27.92 -4.30
N TYR A 219 -2.23 28.46 -5.53
CA TYR A 219 -3.41 28.34 -6.39
C TYR A 219 -3.08 27.80 -7.78
N GLN A 220 -2.96 26.48 -7.93
CA GLN A 220 -3.21 25.81 -9.20
C GLN A 220 -3.44 24.29 -9.02
N PHE A 221 -4.72 23.91 -9.12
CA PHE A 221 -5.21 22.55 -8.97
C PHE A 221 -4.81 21.63 -10.15
N LEU A 222 -4.65 20.35 -9.81
CA LEU A 222 -4.11 19.21 -10.57
C LEU A 222 -4.57 19.13 -12.05
N LYS A 223 -3.72 19.57 -12.98
CA LYS A 223 -3.86 19.27 -14.41
C LYS A 223 -2.88 18.17 -14.86
N PRO A 224 -3.32 17.20 -15.68
CA PRO A 224 -2.40 16.28 -16.35
C PRO A 224 -1.42 17.08 -17.22
N LYS A 225 -0.15 16.65 -17.27
CA LYS A 225 0.83 17.27 -18.17
C LYS A 225 0.35 17.12 -19.60
N LYS A 226 0.08 18.24 -20.28
CA LYS A 226 -0.22 18.23 -21.71
C LYS A 226 1.00 17.73 -22.48
N GLY A 227 0.81 16.61 -23.18
CA GLY A 227 1.63 16.19 -24.32
C GLY A 227 2.71 15.14 -24.03
N ILE A 228 2.38 13.87 -24.28
CA ILE A 228 3.05 13.05 -25.30
C ILE A 228 1.94 12.20 -25.96
N ARG A 229 1.40 12.68 -27.08
CA ARG A 229 0.65 11.81 -28.00
C ARG A 229 1.68 10.85 -28.59
N ARG A 230 1.57 9.56 -28.31
CA ARG A 230 2.21 8.53 -29.15
C ARG A 230 1.29 8.35 -30.36
N ALA A 231 1.75 8.86 -31.51
CA ALA A 231 1.41 8.26 -32.79
C ALA A 231 2.13 6.92 -32.91
#